data_AF-A0A931P1H2-F1
#
_entry.id   AF-A0A931P1H2-F1
#
_cell.length_a   1.000
_cell.length_b   1.000
_cell.length_c   1.000
_cell.angle_alpha   90.00
_cell.angle_beta   90.00
_cell.angle_gamma   90.00
#
_symmetry.space_group_name_H-M   'P 1'
#
loop_
_entity.id
_entity.type
_entity.pdbx_description
1 polymer ?
#
loop_
_entity_poly.entity_id
_entity_poly.type
_entity_poly.pdbx_seq_one_letter_code
_entity_poly.pdbx_strand_id
1 'polypeptide(L)'
;MSPLTPVKYRIVVFGKPESTEPVRDFLAKTLQIHPLDAQRLTAHMPGILPGLFDAMTSKKILDRFFELQLPAEARSADSFPDLSRPRSVQDLTLTPGGVNFRDNVRKQTLHFLPWNKIGLIAAGRISMPDTVIEYDPSGITRNVVYGVRRMLGGGSLNRKERTVRSPGFPKGEAILWRKEPHGVFRLSEDKLRYDILGEHRAENAADNFPRLIKWLATAADAAFLTDSTKALIGQSDNEPEIYTDEESLIESATMQLLRSWYRADREKSGETG
;
A
#
# COMPACT_ATOMS: atom_id res chain seq x y z
N MET A 1 26.12 -27.04 -15.82
CA MET A 1 24.66 -27.19 -15.72
C MET A 1 24.28 -26.90 -14.28
N SER A 2 23.75 -25.72 -13.98
CA SER A 2 23.28 -25.42 -12.62
C SER A 2 22.10 -26.34 -12.31
N PRO A 3 22.03 -26.96 -11.11
CA PRO A 3 20.90 -27.80 -10.75
C PRO A 3 19.62 -26.96 -10.81
N LEU A 4 18.60 -27.47 -11.52
CA LEU A 4 17.28 -26.85 -11.57
C LEU A 4 16.69 -26.88 -10.15
N THR A 5 16.76 -25.75 -9.45
CA THR A 5 16.09 -25.59 -8.16
C THR A 5 14.60 -25.87 -8.36
N PRO A 6 13.97 -26.74 -7.56
CA PRO A 6 12.55 -27.05 -7.74
C PRO A 6 11.71 -25.78 -7.56
N VAL A 7 10.84 -25.50 -8.53
CA VAL A 7 9.94 -24.34 -8.51
C VAL A 7 9.12 -24.35 -7.24
N LYS A 8 9.10 -23.21 -6.55
CA LYS A 8 8.32 -22.97 -5.35
C LYS A 8 7.14 -22.06 -5.65
N TYR A 9 6.05 -22.27 -4.92
CA TYR A 9 4.79 -21.57 -5.13
C TYR A 9 4.36 -20.81 -3.88
N ARG A 10 3.72 -19.67 -4.09
CA ARG A 10 2.94 -18.95 -3.09
C ARG A 10 1.47 -19.20 -3.35
N ILE A 11 0.70 -19.40 -2.30
CA ILE A 11 -0.75 -19.65 -2.38
C ILE A 11 -1.46 -18.38 -1.97
N VAL A 12 -2.34 -17.89 -2.84
CA VAL A 12 -3.13 -16.68 -2.66
C VAL A 12 -4.59 -17.09 -2.53
N VAL A 13 -5.25 -16.61 -1.48
CA VAL A 13 -6.66 -16.87 -1.20
C VAL A 13 -7.44 -15.58 -1.41
N PHE A 14 -8.38 -15.59 -2.35
CA PHE A 14 -9.13 -14.41 -2.76
C PHE A 14 -10.46 -14.24 -2.03
N GLY A 15 -10.95 -15.27 -1.35
CA GLY A 15 -12.23 -15.26 -0.63
C GLY A 15 -12.09 -15.39 0.87
N LYS A 16 -13.17 -15.05 1.60
CA LYS A 16 -13.33 -15.46 3.00
C LYS A 16 -13.98 -16.83 3.02
N PRO A 17 -13.54 -17.75 3.90
CA PRO A 17 -14.21 -19.03 4.04
C PRO A 17 -15.57 -18.85 4.70
N GLU A 18 -16.56 -19.62 4.26
CA GLU A 18 -17.90 -19.64 4.89
C GLU A 18 -17.85 -20.21 6.30
N SER A 19 -17.00 -21.23 6.51
CA SER A 19 -16.73 -21.82 7.81
C SER A 19 -15.22 -21.93 8.04
N THR A 20 -14.77 -21.49 9.21
CA THR A 20 -13.34 -21.43 9.54
C THR A 20 -12.80 -22.77 10.04
N GLU A 21 -13.62 -23.62 10.66
CA GLU A 21 -13.17 -24.89 11.24
C GLU A 21 -12.65 -25.88 10.18
N PRO A 22 -13.36 -26.13 9.06
CA PRO A 22 -12.88 -27.07 8.04
C PRO A 22 -11.57 -26.63 7.39
N VAL A 23 -11.39 -25.31 7.22
CA VAL A 23 -10.16 -24.72 6.67
C VAL A 23 -9.02 -24.82 7.68
N ARG A 24 -9.26 -24.46 8.94
CA ARG A 24 -8.29 -24.56 10.03
C ARG A 24 -7.75 -25.99 10.17
N ASP A 25 -8.64 -26.97 10.29
CA ASP A 25 -8.25 -28.37 10.55
C ASP A 25 -7.46 -28.94 9.38
N PHE A 26 -7.87 -28.59 8.16
CA PHE A 26 -7.13 -28.95 6.96
C PHE A 26 -5.73 -28.33 6.91
N LEU A 27 -5.61 -27.03 7.19
CA LEU A 27 -4.33 -26.32 7.19
C LEU A 27 -3.41 -26.84 8.30
N ALA A 28 -3.92 -27.05 9.51
CA ALA A 28 -3.16 -27.62 10.62
C ALA A 28 -2.56 -28.99 10.24
N LYS A 29 -3.37 -29.86 9.63
CA LYS A 29 -2.92 -31.19 9.18
C LYS A 29 -1.94 -31.13 8.00
N THR A 30 -2.22 -30.30 7.01
CA THR A 30 -1.46 -30.27 5.75
C THR A 30 -0.13 -29.55 5.91
N LEU A 31 -0.10 -28.46 6.67
CA LEU A 31 1.10 -27.68 6.94
C LEU A 31 1.87 -28.18 8.17
N GLN A 32 1.32 -29.15 8.91
CA GLN A 32 1.88 -29.68 10.16
C GLN A 32 2.14 -28.58 11.20
N ILE A 33 1.22 -27.61 11.29
CA ILE A 33 1.29 -26.48 12.22
C ILE A 33 0.28 -26.64 13.36
N HIS A 34 0.49 -25.89 14.44
CA HIS A 34 -0.41 -25.89 15.58
C HIS A 34 -1.81 -25.36 15.18
N PRO A 35 -2.92 -25.91 15.71
CA PRO A 35 -4.27 -25.46 15.37
C PRO A 35 -4.53 -23.96 15.58
N LEU A 36 -3.90 -23.35 16.58
CA LEU A 36 -3.99 -21.90 16.82
C LEU A 36 -3.35 -21.08 15.69
N ASP A 37 -2.23 -21.53 15.14
CA ASP A 37 -1.59 -20.86 14.01
C ASP A 37 -2.44 -21.02 12.76
N ALA A 38 -2.96 -22.22 12.50
CA ALA A 38 -3.91 -22.45 11.41
C ALA A 38 -5.18 -21.59 11.54
N GLN A 39 -5.66 -21.37 12.77
CA GLN A 39 -6.80 -20.50 13.04
C GLN A 39 -6.48 -19.04 12.72
N ARG A 40 -5.28 -18.55 13.10
CA ARG A 40 -4.81 -17.22 12.71
C ARG A 40 -4.74 -17.07 11.19
N LEU A 41 -4.16 -18.04 10.49
CA LEU A 41 -4.09 -18.03 9.02
C LEU A 41 -5.48 -17.95 8.38
N THR A 42 -6.43 -18.71 8.90
CA THR A 42 -7.81 -18.73 8.41
C THR A 42 -8.51 -17.38 8.69
N ALA A 43 -8.26 -16.78 9.85
CA ALA A 43 -8.83 -15.49 10.22
C ALA A 43 -8.29 -14.32 9.37
N HIS A 44 -7.07 -14.45 8.85
CA HIS A 44 -6.45 -13.49 7.94
C HIS A 44 -6.86 -13.67 6.47
N MET A 45 -7.79 -14.58 6.15
CA MET A 45 -8.32 -14.72 4.79
C MET A 45 -9.35 -13.62 4.48
N PRO A 46 -9.37 -13.04 3.26
CA PRO A 46 -8.49 -13.33 2.12
C PRO A 46 -7.07 -12.80 2.34
N GLY A 47 -6.07 -13.50 1.78
CA GLY A 47 -4.67 -13.16 1.97
C GLY A 47 -3.72 -14.17 1.32
N ILE A 48 -2.43 -14.01 1.59
CA ILE A 48 -1.37 -14.90 1.07
C ILE A 48 -0.99 -15.87 2.20
N LEU A 49 -1.00 -17.17 1.93
CA LEU A 49 -0.52 -18.14 2.91
C LEU A 49 1.00 -17.98 3.10
N PRO A 50 1.51 -17.99 4.34
CA PRO A 50 2.93 -17.81 4.58
C PRO A 50 3.73 -19.03 4.12
N GLY A 51 4.92 -18.77 3.59
CA GLY A 51 5.86 -19.79 3.17
C GLY A 51 5.87 -20.05 1.66
N LEU A 52 6.63 -21.05 1.28
CA LEU A 52 6.85 -21.48 -0.09
C LEU A 52 6.58 -22.98 -0.20
N PHE A 53 5.66 -23.34 -1.09
CA PHE A 53 5.16 -24.70 -1.22
C PHE A 53 5.71 -25.37 -2.47
N ASP A 54 5.92 -26.68 -2.43
CA ASP A 54 6.14 -27.46 -3.65
C ASP A 54 4.83 -27.68 -4.42
N ALA A 55 4.93 -28.21 -5.64
CA ALA A 55 3.78 -28.43 -6.51
C ALA A 55 2.75 -29.40 -5.91
N MET A 56 3.19 -30.44 -5.18
CA MET A 56 2.29 -31.46 -4.63
C MET A 56 1.46 -30.90 -3.48
N THR A 57 2.11 -30.18 -2.58
CA THR A 57 1.50 -29.50 -1.44
C THR A 57 0.57 -28.40 -1.93
N SER A 58 1.00 -27.61 -2.91
CA SER A 58 0.17 -26.56 -3.51
C SER A 58 -1.10 -27.12 -4.14
N LYS A 59 -0.97 -28.19 -4.94
CA LYS A 59 -2.12 -28.86 -5.54
C LYS A 59 -3.09 -29.37 -4.49
N LYS A 60 -2.60 -30.07 -3.47
CA LYS A 60 -3.43 -30.58 -2.38
C LYS A 60 -4.20 -29.47 -1.66
N ILE A 61 -3.57 -28.32 -1.43
CA ILE A 61 -4.23 -27.15 -0.82
C ILE A 61 -5.30 -26.58 -1.76
N LEU A 62 -4.98 -26.39 -3.04
CA LEU A 62 -5.93 -25.85 -4.01
C LEU A 62 -7.13 -26.77 -4.24
N ASP A 63 -6.93 -28.08 -4.36
CA ASP A 63 -8.01 -29.06 -4.52
C ASP A 63 -8.99 -28.97 -3.33
N ARG A 64 -8.47 -28.85 -2.10
CA ARG A 64 -9.30 -28.69 -0.92
C ARG A 64 -9.99 -27.33 -0.84
N PHE A 65 -9.33 -26.25 -1.24
CA PHE A 65 -9.96 -24.93 -1.30
C PHE A 65 -11.07 -24.88 -2.35
N PHE A 66 -10.89 -25.56 -3.48
CA PHE A 66 -11.93 -25.72 -4.48
C PHE A 66 -13.16 -26.46 -3.93
N GLU A 67 -12.97 -27.58 -3.22
CA GLU A 67 -14.08 -28.29 -2.55
C GLU A 67 -14.84 -27.42 -1.54
N LEU A 68 -14.14 -26.49 -0.88
CA LEU A 68 -14.70 -25.54 0.08
C LEU A 68 -15.20 -24.25 -0.58
N GLN A 69 -15.29 -24.21 -1.92
CA GLN A 69 -15.69 -23.05 -2.71
C GLN A 69 -14.89 -21.77 -2.39
N LEU A 70 -13.65 -21.94 -1.97
CA LEU A 70 -12.75 -20.86 -1.59
C LEU A 70 -11.84 -20.53 -2.79
N PRO A 71 -12.03 -19.39 -3.47
CA PRO A 71 -11.23 -19.04 -4.64
C PRO A 71 -9.78 -18.80 -4.22
N ALA A 72 -8.86 -19.55 -4.83
CA ALA A 72 -7.44 -19.47 -4.55
C ALA A 72 -6.62 -19.83 -5.79
N GLU A 73 -5.35 -19.43 -5.78
CA GLU A 73 -4.39 -19.70 -6.84
C GLU A 73 -2.99 -19.98 -6.26
N ALA A 74 -2.24 -20.86 -6.91
CA ALA A 74 -0.80 -21.00 -6.70
C ALA A 74 -0.04 -20.25 -7.79
N ARG A 75 0.82 -19.31 -7.39
CA ARG A 75 1.72 -18.58 -8.29
C ARG A 75 3.15 -18.99 -8.04
N SER A 76 3.97 -19.10 -9.09
CA SER A 76 5.40 -19.31 -8.93
C SER A 76 6.00 -18.14 -8.13
N ALA A 77 6.91 -18.46 -7.21
CA ALA A 77 7.61 -17.48 -6.40
C ALA A 77 8.35 -16.43 -7.26
N ASP A 78 8.85 -16.84 -8.43
CA ASP A 78 9.56 -15.96 -9.37
C ASP A 78 8.63 -14.99 -10.10
N SER A 79 7.36 -15.37 -10.27
CA SER A 79 6.33 -14.53 -10.93
C SER A 79 5.54 -13.66 -9.94
N PHE A 80 5.78 -13.84 -8.64
CA PHE A 80 5.03 -13.15 -7.60
C PHE A 80 5.47 -11.68 -7.51
N PRO A 81 4.53 -10.71 -7.49
CA PRO A 81 4.89 -9.31 -7.40
C PRO A 81 5.46 -9.00 -6.00
N ASP A 82 6.74 -8.67 -5.93
CA ASP A 82 7.35 -8.18 -4.69
C ASP A 82 7.18 -6.65 -4.59
N LEU A 83 6.35 -6.23 -3.64
CA LEU A 83 6.06 -4.84 -3.30
C LEU A 83 6.70 -4.39 -1.97
N SER A 84 7.42 -5.27 -1.28
CA SER A 84 7.80 -5.12 0.15
C SER A 84 8.90 -4.10 0.45
N ARG A 85 9.56 -3.54 -0.57
CA ARG A 85 10.73 -2.65 -0.39
C ARG A 85 10.69 -1.44 -1.34
N PRO A 86 9.72 -0.53 -1.16
CA PRO A 86 9.63 0.63 -2.02
C PRO A 86 10.76 1.62 -1.76
N ARG A 87 11.41 2.07 -2.84
CA ARG A 87 12.41 3.14 -2.79
C ARG A 87 11.70 4.49 -2.77
N SER A 88 11.96 5.30 -1.76
CA SER A 88 11.39 6.66 -1.71
C SER A 88 11.91 7.51 -2.86
N VAL A 89 10.99 8.15 -3.57
CA VAL A 89 11.26 9.13 -4.64
C VAL A 89 10.83 10.50 -4.13
N GLN A 90 11.68 11.49 -4.35
CA GLN A 90 11.44 12.87 -3.92
C GLN A 90 11.41 13.84 -5.12
N ASP A 91 11.99 13.46 -6.25
CA ASP A 91 11.99 14.25 -7.48
C ASP A 91 11.86 13.33 -8.69
N LEU A 92 11.02 13.74 -9.64
CA LEU A 92 10.80 13.02 -10.88
C LEU A 92 10.61 13.97 -12.07
N THR A 93 10.87 13.46 -13.27
CA THR A 93 10.54 14.13 -14.53
C THR A 93 9.87 13.15 -15.48
N LEU A 94 8.90 13.65 -16.23
CA LEU A 94 8.19 12.90 -17.25
C LEU A 94 8.92 13.06 -18.59
N THR A 95 9.05 11.97 -19.32
CA THR A 95 9.53 11.96 -20.70
C THR A 95 8.51 11.21 -21.57
N PRO A 96 8.56 11.35 -22.90
CA PRO A 96 7.67 10.58 -23.77
C PRO A 96 7.75 9.05 -23.57
N GLY A 97 8.92 8.54 -23.18
CA GLY A 97 9.14 7.09 -23.01
C GLY A 97 8.98 6.54 -21.59
N GLY A 98 8.92 7.40 -20.56
CA GLY A 98 8.88 6.96 -19.17
C GLY A 98 9.05 8.09 -18.15
N VAL A 99 9.15 7.70 -16.88
CA VAL A 99 9.49 8.60 -15.77
C VAL A 99 10.94 8.42 -15.33
N ASN A 100 11.65 9.53 -15.18
CA ASN A 100 12.98 9.57 -14.55
C ASN A 100 12.82 9.95 -13.08
N PHE A 101 13.32 9.11 -12.17
CA PHE A 101 13.50 9.47 -10.76
C PHE A 101 14.89 10.07 -10.58
N ARG A 102 14.94 11.25 -9.96
CA ARG A 102 16.16 12.03 -9.83
C ARG A 102 16.66 12.05 -8.39
N ASP A 103 17.97 12.15 -8.24
CA ASP A 103 18.58 12.54 -6.98
C ASP A 103 18.23 13.99 -6.65
N ASN A 104 17.95 14.26 -5.38
CA ASN A 104 17.65 15.61 -4.91
C ASN A 104 18.84 16.55 -4.99
N VAL A 105 20.05 16.03 -4.74
CA VAL A 105 21.25 16.84 -4.60
C VAL A 105 21.82 17.17 -5.97
N ARG A 106 22.09 16.16 -6.79
CA ARG A 106 22.76 16.33 -8.09
C ARG A 106 21.82 16.45 -9.27
N LYS A 107 20.51 16.28 -9.07
CA LYS A 107 19.48 16.23 -10.14
C LYS A 107 19.78 15.20 -11.24
N GLN A 108 20.62 14.22 -10.94
CA GLN A 108 20.96 13.12 -11.84
C GLN A 108 19.87 12.06 -11.82
N THR A 109 19.59 11.48 -12.98
CA THR A 109 18.66 10.34 -13.09
C THR A 109 19.25 9.12 -12.40
N LEU A 110 18.60 8.68 -11.32
CA LEU A 110 18.95 7.46 -10.60
C LEU A 110 18.28 6.23 -11.24
N HIS A 111 17.04 6.42 -11.67
CA HIS A 111 16.22 5.34 -12.23
C HIS A 111 15.36 5.88 -13.37
N PHE A 112 15.35 5.17 -14.49
CA PHE A 112 14.38 5.36 -15.56
C PHE A 112 13.37 4.21 -15.53
N LEU A 113 12.09 4.56 -15.52
CA LEU A 113 10.97 3.65 -15.51
C LEU A 113 10.12 3.86 -16.78
N PRO A 114 10.29 2.99 -17.80
CA PRO A 114 9.50 3.05 -19.02
C PRO A 114 8.01 2.88 -18.75
N TRP A 115 7.14 3.60 -19.48
CA TRP A 115 5.69 3.54 -19.29
C TRP A 115 5.13 2.13 -19.41
N ASN A 116 5.54 1.40 -20.45
CA ASN A 116 5.14 0.02 -20.71
C ASN A 116 5.65 -1.01 -19.68
N LYS A 117 6.57 -0.61 -18.79
CA LYS A 117 7.10 -1.47 -17.73
C LYS A 117 6.47 -1.17 -16.37
N ILE A 118 5.66 -0.12 -16.23
CA ILE A 118 4.84 0.11 -15.04
C ILE A 118 3.70 -0.90 -15.06
N GLY A 119 3.64 -1.77 -14.04
CA GLY A 119 2.60 -2.79 -13.93
C GLY A 119 1.49 -2.45 -12.97
N LEU A 120 1.76 -1.60 -11.98
CA LEU A 120 0.80 -1.17 -10.98
C LEU A 120 1.11 0.26 -10.55
N ILE A 121 0.04 1.04 -10.40
CA ILE A 121 0.02 2.29 -9.65
C ILE A 121 -1.04 2.12 -8.56
N ALA A 122 -0.59 2.08 -7.30
CA ALA A 122 -1.46 2.01 -6.15
C ALA A 122 -1.29 3.28 -5.32
N ALA A 123 -2.34 4.08 -5.20
CA ALA A 123 -2.36 5.31 -4.43
C ALA A 123 -3.56 5.33 -3.49
N GLY A 124 -3.39 5.99 -2.36
CA GLY A 124 -4.45 6.26 -1.40
C GLY A 124 -3.97 7.24 -0.34
N ARG A 125 -4.63 7.24 0.81
CA ARG A 125 -4.26 8.11 1.93
C ARG A 125 -3.78 7.28 3.11
N ILE A 126 -2.76 7.74 3.84
CA ILE A 126 -2.32 7.13 5.09
C ILE A 126 -2.78 7.98 6.26
N SER A 127 -3.38 7.33 7.25
CA SER A 127 -3.76 7.94 8.52
C SER A 127 -2.53 8.49 9.25
N MET A 128 -2.63 9.72 9.74
CA MET A 128 -1.56 10.34 10.51
C MET A 128 -1.92 10.34 11.99
N PRO A 129 -0.96 10.06 12.89
CA PRO A 129 -1.21 10.17 14.32
C PRO A 129 -1.60 11.60 14.70
N ASP A 130 -2.47 11.74 15.70
CA ASP A 130 -2.87 13.03 16.24
C ASP A 130 -1.63 13.85 16.64
N THR A 131 -1.54 15.06 16.11
CA THR A 131 -0.55 16.04 16.57
C THR A 131 -1.01 16.64 17.90
N VAL A 132 -0.17 16.48 18.92
CA VAL A 132 -0.36 17.14 20.22
C VAL A 132 0.22 18.55 20.11
N ILE A 133 -0.64 19.55 19.98
CA ILE A 133 -0.23 20.96 19.99
C ILE A 133 -0.30 21.44 21.45
N GLU A 134 0.83 21.87 22.00
CA GLU A 134 0.84 22.60 23.27
C GLU A 134 0.30 24.01 23.00
N TYR A 135 -0.87 24.31 23.56
CA TYR A 135 -1.53 25.60 23.43
C TYR A 135 -0.70 26.68 24.14
N ASP A 136 -0.04 27.55 23.36
CA ASP A 136 0.46 28.84 23.85
C ASP A 136 -0.59 29.89 23.49
N PRO A 137 -1.37 30.43 24.45
CA PRO A 137 -2.35 31.48 24.14
C PRO A 137 -1.64 32.72 23.60
N SER A 138 -1.68 32.89 22.28
CA SER A 138 -1.23 34.09 21.59
C SER A 138 -2.16 35.24 21.96
N GLY A 139 -1.78 36.00 22.99
CA GLY A 139 -2.54 37.18 23.44
C GLY A 139 -2.22 37.64 24.86
N ILE A 140 -1.56 36.82 25.68
CA ILE A 140 -1.15 37.23 27.03
C ILE A 140 0.38 37.26 27.07
N THR A 141 0.94 38.48 27.13
CA THR A 141 2.38 38.68 27.34
C THR A 141 2.83 37.89 28.58
N ARG A 142 3.90 37.09 28.44
CA ARG A 142 4.43 36.20 29.49
C ARG A 142 4.57 36.90 30.86
N ASN A 143 4.82 38.20 30.88
CA ASN A 143 5.01 39.00 32.08
C ASN A 143 3.74 39.21 32.93
N VAL A 144 2.54 39.17 32.32
CA VAL A 144 1.26 39.35 33.05
C VAL A 144 0.87 38.08 33.80
N VAL A 145 1.15 36.91 33.21
CA VAL A 145 0.84 35.59 33.82
C VAL A 145 1.73 35.32 35.04
N TYR A 146 2.98 35.79 35.05
CA TYR A 146 3.87 35.66 36.22
C TYR A 146 3.47 36.57 37.39
N GLY A 147 2.94 37.77 37.12
CA GLY A 147 2.50 38.72 38.16
C GLY A 147 1.29 38.23 38.95
N VAL A 148 0.28 37.68 38.26
CA VAL A 148 -0.94 37.14 38.90
C VAL A 148 -0.65 35.81 39.63
N ARG A 149 0.27 34.99 39.11
CA ARG A 149 0.68 33.71 39.75
C ARG A 149 1.32 33.86 41.12
N ARG A 150 1.98 34.98 41.40
CA ARG A 150 2.64 35.21 42.69
C ARG A 150 1.67 35.67 43.78
N MET A 151 0.50 36.19 43.41
CA MET A 151 -0.52 36.67 44.36
C MET A 151 -1.56 35.60 44.75
N LEU A 152 -1.80 34.58 43.93
CA LEU A 152 -2.90 33.60 44.14
C LEU A 152 -2.44 32.21 44.58
N GLY A 153 -1.25 32.05 45.15
CA GLY A 153 -0.84 30.78 45.76
C GLY A 153 -0.68 29.62 44.77
N GLY A 154 0.31 29.72 43.88
CA GLY A 154 1.13 28.56 43.48
C GLY A 154 0.43 27.27 43.00
N GLY A 155 -0.70 27.36 42.29
CA GLY A 155 -1.27 26.20 41.59
C GLY A 155 -0.62 26.01 40.22
N SER A 156 0.16 24.95 40.04
CA SER A 156 0.55 24.46 38.71
C SER A 156 -0.71 24.02 37.98
N LEU A 157 -1.24 24.83 37.07
CA LEU A 157 -2.21 24.37 36.08
C LEU A 157 -1.67 23.08 35.44
N ASN A 158 -2.47 22.02 35.50
CA ASN A 158 -2.09 20.70 35.03
C ASN A 158 -1.59 20.81 33.58
N ARG A 159 -0.35 20.38 33.34
CA ARG A 159 0.27 20.35 31.99
C ARG A 159 -0.61 19.59 30.97
N LYS A 160 -1.51 18.73 31.44
CA LYS A 160 -2.50 17.98 30.66
C LYS A 160 -3.66 18.82 30.09
N GLU A 161 -3.93 20.00 30.64
CA GLU A 161 -5.03 20.89 30.17
C GLU A 161 -4.57 21.85 29.06
N ARG A 162 -3.28 21.84 28.70
CA ARG A 162 -2.70 22.69 27.64
C ARG A 162 -2.46 21.95 26.32
N THR A 163 -2.87 20.70 26.20
CA THR A 163 -2.65 19.91 24.98
C THR A 163 -3.94 19.77 24.19
N VAL A 164 -4.00 20.40 23.02
CA VAL A 164 -5.07 20.16 22.05
C VAL A 164 -4.56 19.11 21.06
N ARG A 165 -5.25 17.97 20.99
CA ARG A 165 -5.02 16.99 19.93
C ARG A 165 -5.70 17.52 18.69
N SER A 166 -4.91 17.89 17.70
CA SER A 166 -5.42 18.17 16.36
C SER A 166 -5.32 16.88 15.55
N PRO A 167 -6.42 16.38 14.98
CA PRO A 167 -6.40 15.17 14.17
C PRO A 167 -5.41 15.37 13.02
N GLY A 168 -4.51 14.40 12.85
CA GLY A 168 -3.58 14.42 11.73
C GLY A 168 -4.36 14.26 10.43
N PHE A 169 -4.27 15.23 9.53
CA PHE A 169 -4.87 15.07 8.20
C PHE A 169 -4.17 13.93 7.47
N PRO A 170 -4.92 12.99 6.88
CA PRO A 170 -4.33 11.85 6.20
C PRO A 170 -3.59 12.32 4.95
N LYS A 171 -2.45 11.70 4.66
CA LYS A 171 -1.53 12.12 3.59
C LYS A 171 -1.57 11.17 2.41
N GLY A 172 -1.48 11.70 1.19
CA GLY A 172 -1.35 10.91 -0.02
C GLY A 172 -0.06 10.08 -0.05
N GLU A 173 -0.19 8.81 -0.38
CA GLU A 173 0.93 7.90 -0.63
C GLU A 173 0.63 7.04 -1.86
N ALA A 174 1.65 6.77 -2.65
CA ALA A 174 1.54 5.92 -3.81
C ALA A 174 2.75 5.01 -4.00
N ILE A 175 2.47 3.82 -4.51
CA ILE A 175 3.42 2.78 -4.86
C ILE A 175 3.36 2.56 -6.37
N LEU A 176 4.50 2.70 -7.02
CA LEU A 176 4.71 2.34 -8.42
C LEU A 176 5.49 1.03 -8.47
N TRP A 177 4.96 0.04 -9.19
CA TRP A 177 5.65 -1.23 -9.39
C TRP A 177 6.02 -1.43 -10.85
N ARG A 178 7.27 -1.85 -11.06
CA ARG A 178 7.85 -2.20 -12.35
C ARG A 178 7.82 -3.72 -12.53
N LYS A 179 7.32 -4.16 -13.69
CA LYS A 179 7.26 -5.58 -14.07
C LYS A 179 8.66 -6.18 -14.19
N GLU A 180 9.55 -5.58 -14.99
CA GLU A 180 10.87 -6.15 -15.30
C GLU A 180 11.96 -5.10 -15.62
N PRO A 181 13.18 -5.25 -15.07
CA PRO A 181 13.45 -5.93 -13.80
C PRO A 181 12.54 -5.39 -12.69
N HIS A 182 12.22 -6.22 -11.70
CA HIS A 182 11.36 -5.81 -10.60
C HIS A 182 11.92 -4.59 -9.87
N GLY A 183 11.03 -3.65 -9.55
CA GLY A 183 11.37 -2.44 -8.82
C GLY A 183 10.11 -1.80 -8.25
N VAL A 184 10.21 -1.29 -7.04
CA VAL A 184 9.10 -0.68 -6.31
C VAL A 184 9.53 0.72 -5.89
N PHE A 185 8.69 1.72 -6.14
CA PHE A 185 8.98 3.11 -5.85
C PHE A 185 7.83 3.72 -5.06
N ARG A 186 8.17 4.48 -4.03
CA ARG A 186 7.22 5.19 -3.18
C ARG A 186 7.22 6.67 -3.48
N LEU A 187 6.03 7.21 -3.61
CA LEU A 187 5.68 8.59 -3.84
C LEU A 187 4.90 9.08 -2.63
N SER A 188 5.50 9.98 -1.84
CA SER A 188 4.89 10.49 -0.61
C SER A 188 4.51 11.96 -0.79
N GLU A 189 3.26 12.32 -0.48
CA GLU A 189 2.68 13.63 -0.74
C GLU A 189 3.58 14.78 -0.24
N ASP A 190 4.12 14.65 0.96
CA ASP A 190 4.88 15.70 1.65
C ASP A 190 6.39 15.70 1.34
N LYS A 191 6.91 14.62 0.75
CA LYS A 191 8.34 14.50 0.38
C LYS A 191 8.59 14.77 -1.09
N LEU A 192 7.54 14.76 -1.92
CA LEU A 192 7.65 14.97 -3.35
C LEU A 192 7.79 16.45 -3.72
N ARG A 193 8.66 16.70 -4.69
CA ARG A 193 8.72 17.96 -5.41
C ARG A 193 7.78 17.92 -6.60
N TYR A 194 6.91 18.93 -6.68
CA TYR A 194 5.90 19.07 -7.73
C TYR A 194 6.34 20.01 -8.85
N ASP A 195 7.64 20.27 -9.00
CA ASP A 195 8.18 21.16 -10.03
C ASP A 195 7.78 20.69 -11.45
N ILE A 196 7.55 19.39 -11.62
CA ILE A 196 7.08 18.77 -12.88
C ILE A 196 5.69 19.25 -13.32
N LEU A 197 4.85 19.74 -12.39
CA LEU A 197 3.51 20.22 -12.72
C LEU A 197 3.53 21.59 -13.41
N GLY A 198 4.66 22.32 -13.36
CA GLY A 198 4.81 23.62 -14.02
C GLY A 198 3.68 24.59 -13.68
N GLU A 199 3.00 25.11 -14.71
CA GLU A 199 1.87 26.04 -14.57
C GLU A 199 0.62 25.40 -13.94
N HIS A 200 0.51 24.07 -13.95
CA HIS A 200 -0.60 23.34 -13.32
C HIS A 200 -0.37 23.05 -11.83
N ARG A 201 0.74 23.53 -11.27
CA ARG A 201 1.06 23.38 -9.85
C ARG A 201 0.11 24.23 -9.00
N ALA A 202 -0.60 23.58 -8.08
CA ALA A 202 -1.36 24.20 -7.01
C ALA A 202 -0.44 24.67 -5.86
N GLU A 203 -0.99 25.47 -4.95
CA GLU A 203 -0.25 26.02 -3.81
C GLU A 203 0.17 24.96 -2.78
N ASN A 204 -0.65 23.93 -2.58
CA ASN A 204 -0.43 22.90 -1.56
C ASN A 204 -0.12 21.52 -2.16
N ALA A 205 0.51 20.66 -1.36
CA ALA A 205 0.87 19.30 -1.78
C ALA A 205 -0.36 18.40 -1.98
N ALA A 206 -1.39 18.56 -1.15
CA ALA A 206 -2.62 17.77 -1.17
C ALA A 206 -3.39 17.88 -2.50
N ASP A 207 -3.36 19.04 -3.17
CA ASP A 207 -3.97 19.26 -4.48
C ASP A 207 -3.05 18.81 -5.62
N ASN A 208 -1.74 18.91 -5.43
CA ASN A 208 -0.74 18.52 -6.43
C ASN A 208 -0.59 17.00 -6.54
N PHE A 209 -0.70 16.27 -5.44
CA PHE A 209 -0.49 14.83 -5.41
C PHE A 209 -1.47 14.06 -6.31
N PRO A 210 -2.80 14.22 -6.18
CA PRO A 210 -3.76 13.56 -7.08
C PRO A 210 -3.56 13.94 -8.55
N ARG A 211 -3.17 15.19 -8.85
CA ARG A 211 -2.88 15.64 -10.22
C ARG A 211 -1.69 14.88 -10.81
N LEU A 212 -0.62 14.74 -10.04
CA LEU A 212 0.56 13.98 -10.45
C LEU A 212 0.22 12.50 -10.66
N ILE A 213 -0.52 11.87 -9.74
CA ILE A 213 -0.94 10.47 -9.89
C ILE A 213 -1.81 10.30 -11.15
N LYS A 214 -2.71 11.25 -11.44
CA LYS A 214 -3.51 11.25 -12.68
C LYS A 214 -2.64 11.33 -13.93
N TRP A 215 -1.61 12.17 -13.94
CA TRP A 215 -0.67 12.25 -15.07
C TRP A 215 0.10 10.93 -15.26
N LEU A 216 0.59 10.33 -14.17
CA LEU A 216 1.27 9.04 -14.23
C LEU A 216 0.34 7.93 -14.74
N ALA A 217 -0.90 7.87 -14.25
CA ALA A 217 -1.90 6.90 -14.68
C ALA A 217 -2.31 7.09 -16.15
N THR A 218 -2.36 8.33 -16.63
CA THR A 218 -2.65 8.62 -18.04
C THR A 218 -1.48 8.21 -18.94
N ALA A 219 -0.24 8.45 -18.51
CA ALA A 219 0.95 8.11 -19.30
C ALA A 219 1.26 6.59 -19.30
N ALA A 220 0.97 5.90 -18.20
CA ALA A 220 1.11 4.46 -18.07
C ALA A 220 -0.26 3.77 -18.22
N ASP A 221 -0.89 3.95 -19.37
CA ASP A 221 -2.22 3.44 -19.72
C ASP A 221 -2.41 1.93 -19.50
N ALA A 222 -1.34 1.14 -19.65
CA ALA A 222 -1.35 -0.31 -19.43
C ALA A 222 -1.11 -0.73 -17.97
N ALA A 223 -0.89 0.21 -17.05
CA ALA A 223 -0.69 -0.10 -15.64
C ALA A 223 -2.03 -0.44 -14.96
N PHE A 224 -2.02 -1.44 -14.07
CA PHE A 224 -3.18 -1.71 -13.23
C PHE A 224 -3.32 -0.59 -12.19
N LEU A 225 -4.54 -0.06 -12.04
CA LEU A 225 -4.87 0.95 -11.03
C LEU A 225 -5.74 0.30 -9.96
N THR A 226 -5.36 0.44 -8.68
CA THR A 226 -6.21 0.00 -7.57
C THR A 226 -7.49 0.84 -7.49
N ASP A 227 -8.52 0.31 -6.83
CA ASP A 227 -9.79 1.02 -6.69
C ASP A 227 -9.62 2.35 -5.95
N SER A 228 -8.76 2.38 -4.92
CA SER A 228 -8.39 3.62 -4.21
C SER A 228 -7.67 4.62 -5.13
N THR A 229 -6.81 4.15 -6.04
CA THR A 229 -6.15 5.03 -7.03
C THR A 229 -7.17 5.67 -7.96
N LYS A 230 -8.13 4.88 -8.47
CA LYS A 230 -9.19 5.37 -9.36
C LYS A 230 -10.04 6.42 -8.67
N ALA A 231 -10.43 6.17 -7.41
CA ALA A 231 -11.12 7.15 -6.57
C ALA A 231 -10.29 8.44 -6.39
N LEU A 232 -9.00 8.32 -6.07
CA LEU A 232 -8.09 9.46 -5.86
C LEU A 232 -8.00 10.40 -7.07
N ILE A 233 -8.01 9.84 -8.28
CA ILE A 233 -7.89 10.63 -9.53
C ILE A 233 -9.24 10.98 -10.17
N GLY A 234 -10.35 10.66 -9.50
CA GLY A 234 -11.72 10.96 -9.96
C GLY A 234 -12.20 10.10 -11.13
N GLN A 235 -11.72 8.86 -11.25
CA GLN A 235 -12.21 7.84 -12.20
C GLN A 235 -13.24 6.88 -11.57
N SER A 236 -13.57 7.07 -10.29
CA SER A 236 -14.58 6.34 -9.55
C SER A 236 -15.32 7.30 -8.63
N ASP A 237 -16.60 7.04 -8.37
CA ASP A 237 -17.43 7.83 -7.45
C ASP A 237 -17.14 7.52 -5.96
N ASN A 238 -16.33 6.49 -5.69
CA ASN A 238 -15.92 6.13 -4.34
C ASN A 238 -14.93 7.15 -3.76
N GLU A 239 -14.88 7.26 -2.44
CA GLU A 239 -13.82 8.00 -1.77
C GLU A 239 -12.48 7.23 -1.80
N PRO A 240 -11.33 7.92 -1.84
CA PRO A 240 -10.03 7.26 -1.73
C PRO A 240 -9.90 6.58 -0.37
N GLU A 241 -9.43 5.33 -0.38
CA GLU A 241 -9.25 4.55 0.84
C GLU A 241 -8.20 5.18 1.76
N ILE A 242 -8.47 5.16 3.07
CA ILE A 242 -7.55 5.60 4.12
C ILE A 242 -6.96 4.36 4.78
N TYR A 243 -5.67 4.14 4.57
CA TYR A 243 -4.89 3.06 5.14
C TYR A 243 -4.31 3.46 6.51
N THR A 244 -4.15 2.49 7.40
CA THR A 244 -3.51 2.72 8.71
C THR A 244 -2.04 3.08 8.56
N ASP A 245 -1.35 2.41 7.63
CA ASP A 245 0.07 2.58 7.36
C ASP A 245 0.40 2.15 5.92
N GLU A 246 1.68 2.21 5.58
CA GLU A 246 2.20 1.87 4.26
C GLU A 246 2.10 0.36 3.98
N GLU A 247 2.25 -0.47 5.00
CA GLU A 247 2.15 -1.92 4.88
C GLU A 247 0.74 -2.33 4.46
N SER A 248 -0.28 -1.71 5.08
CA SER A 248 -1.69 -1.89 4.72
C SER A 248 -1.98 -1.51 3.25
N LEU A 249 -1.39 -0.41 2.76
CA LEU A 249 -1.48 -0.01 1.35
C LEU A 249 -0.83 -1.06 0.44
N ILE A 250 0.36 -1.54 0.79
CA ILE A 250 1.11 -2.55 0.02
C ILE A 250 0.34 -3.87 -0.02
N GLU A 251 -0.20 -4.33 1.11
CA GLU A 251 -0.99 -5.56 1.19
C GLU A 251 -2.24 -5.48 0.32
N SER A 252 -3.02 -4.39 0.45
CA SER A 252 -4.22 -4.16 -0.37
C SER A 252 -3.87 -4.11 -1.87
N ALA A 253 -2.81 -3.38 -2.23
CA ALA A 253 -2.35 -3.27 -3.62
C ALA A 253 -1.89 -4.63 -4.19
N THR A 254 -1.17 -5.42 -3.40
CA THR A 254 -0.72 -6.77 -3.77
C THR A 254 -1.92 -7.66 -4.06
N MET A 255 -2.91 -7.67 -3.17
CA MET A 255 -4.11 -8.51 -3.30
C MET A 255 -4.97 -8.10 -4.50
N GLN A 256 -5.15 -6.79 -4.74
CA GLN A 256 -5.90 -6.31 -5.91
C GLN A 256 -5.19 -6.66 -7.23
N LEU A 257 -3.85 -6.50 -7.28
CA LEU A 257 -3.06 -6.87 -8.44
C LEU A 257 -3.17 -8.38 -8.74
N LEU A 258 -2.97 -9.23 -7.74
CA LEU A 258 -3.08 -10.68 -7.89
C LEU A 258 -4.49 -11.11 -8.31
N ARG A 259 -5.53 -10.48 -7.74
CA ARG A 259 -6.92 -10.74 -8.13
C ARG A 259 -7.18 -10.34 -9.58
N SER A 260 -6.57 -9.25 -10.05
CA SER A 260 -6.69 -8.82 -11.46
C SER A 260 -6.10 -9.86 -12.42
N TRP A 261 -4.95 -10.45 -12.06
CA TRP A 261 -4.32 -11.50 -12.86
C TRP A 261 -5.13 -12.79 -12.83
N TYR A 262 -5.63 -13.18 -11.65
CA TYR A 262 -6.51 -14.33 -11.49
C TYR A 262 -7.74 -14.24 -12.40
N ARG A 263 -8.41 -13.07 -12.43
CA ARG A 263 -9.57 -12.85 -13.33
C ARG A 263 -9.18 -12.94 -14.80
N ALA A 264 -8.12 -12.24 -15.19
CA ALA A 264 -7.65 -12.23 -16.58
C ALA A 264 -7.25 -13.62 -17.08
N ASP A 265 -6.65 -14.45 -16.22
CA ASP A 265 -6.25 -15.81 -16.58
C ASP A 265 -7.48 -16.74 -16.72
N ARG A 266 -8.52 -16.57 -15.89
CA ARG A 266 -9.79 -17.30 -16.04
C ARG A 266 -10.59 -16.90 -17.27
N GLU A 267 -10.62 -15.62 -17.59
CA GLU A 267 -11.25 -15.13 -18.83
C GLU A 267 -10.58 -15.73 -20.07
N LYS A 268 -9.24 -15.88 -20.05
CA LYS A 268 -8.49 -16.52 -21.13
C LYS A 268 -8.69 -18.04 -21.20
N SER A 269 -8.88 -18.71 -20.06
CA SER A 269 -9.11 -20.16 -20.04
C SER A 269 -10.55 -20.55 -20.39
N GLY A 270 -11.47 -19.58 -20.52
CA GLY A 270 -12.88 -19.84 -20.80
C GLY A 270 -13.65 -20.42 -19.61
N GLU A 271 -13.04 -20.45 -18.42
CA GLU A 271 -13.67 -20.90 -17.19
C GLU A 271 -14.43 -19.75 -16.52
N THR A 272 -15.43 -19.21 -17.22
CA THR A 272 -16.50 -18.42 -16.60
C THR A 272 -17.35 -19.36 -15.75
N GLY A 273 -17.08 -19.36 -14.44
CA GLY A 273 -17.97 -19.91 -13.41
C GLY A 273 -18.98 -18.87 -12.97
#